data_AF-A0A9P5WXW0-F1
#
_entry.id   AF-A0A9P5WXW0-F1
#
_cell.length_a   1.000
_cell.length_b   1.000
_cell.length_c   1.000
_cell.angle_alpha   90.00
_cell.angle_beta   90.00
_cell.angle_gamma   90.00
#
_symmetry.space_group_name_H-M   'P 1'
#
loop_
_entity.id
_entity.type
_entity.pdbx_description
1 polymer ?
#
loop_
_entity_poly.entity_id
_entity_poly.type
_entity_poly.pdbx_seq_one_letter_code
_entity_poly.pdbx_strand_id
1 'polypeptide(L)'
;FWEHEIPVDSDDATQDMEWYLHTEFIKIREDNPNAFPSTVSTWPSDGDFLKVSKALSRFFVFASTLMKYISINCLPSCLKVIVSLIDQCILDSMRISQRPFSFLDMLYTQIMSDIQEDLLPIAKSLLGYFRLVSDKSIHGMGLVLACNILGLCQDEAYDTLHKLHSILTCPSPVEAKHKGTNFFHASFSDFLFDCSRSKNHHADLDQKLTNTWWYCIRILQESC
;
A
#
# COMPACT_ATOMS: atom_id res chain seq x y z
N PHE A 1 11.67 -14.25 -30.65
CA PHE A 1 11.71 -13.48 -29.39
C PHE A 1 11.77 -14.51 -28.28
N TRP A 2 12.90 -14.63 -27.61
CA TRP A 2 13.06 -15.57 -26.49
C TRP A 2 12.85 -14.75 -25.22
N GLU A 3 11.70 -14.93 -24.56
CA GLU A 3 11.53 -14.49 -23.17
C GLU A 3 12.44 -15.38 -22.32
N HIS A 4 13.55 -14.82 -21.82
CA HIS A 4 14.28 -15.44 -20.73
C HIS A 4 13.47 -15.16 -19.46
N GLU A 5 12.64 -16.12 -19.08
CA GLU A 5 12.11 -16.17 -17.73
C GLU A 5 13.31 -16.44 -16.79
N ILE A 6 13.81 -15.38 -16.16
CA ILE A 6 14.79 -15.53 -15.08
C ILE A 6 14.05 -16.18 -13.92
N PRO A 7 14.45 -17.38 -13.47
CA PRO A 7 13.83 -17.99 -12.30
C PRO A 7 13.97 -17.01 -11.12
N VAL A 8 12.87 -16.76 -10.41
CA VAL A 8 12.87 -15.93 -9.20
C VAL A 8 13.83 -16.47 -8.12
N ASP A 9 14.27 -17.73 -8.28
CA ASP A 9 15.19 -18.45 -7.40
C ASP A 9 16.65 -18.43 -7.89
N SER A 10 17.02 -17.59 -8.86
CA SER A 10 18.43 -17.44 -9.24
C SER A 10 19.21 -16.65 -8.19
N ASP A 11 20.50 -16.96 -8.05
CA ASP A 11 21.43 -16.18 -7.23
C ASP A 11 21.47 -14.72 -7.69
N ASP A 12 21.33 -14.47 -9.00
CA ASP A 12 21.28 -13.14 -9.61
C ASP A 12 20.07 -12.31 -9.12
N ALA A 13 18.86 -12.89 -9.05
CA ALA A 13 17.66 -12.18 -8.58
C ALA A 13 17.75 -11.80 -7.09
N THR A 14 18.40 -12.64 -6.30
CA THR A 14 18.67 -12.35 -4.88
C THR A 14 19.67 -11.21 -4.75
N GLN A 15 20.74 -11.22 -5.54
CA GLN A 15 21.74 -10.17 -5.57
C GLN A 15 21.16 -8.83 -6.03
N ASP A 16 20.35 -8.82 -7.09
CA ASP A 16 19.66 -7.61 -7.57
C ASP A 16 18.74 -7.03 -6.48
N MET A 17 18.09 -7.89 -5.69
CA MET A 17 17.23 -7.45 -4.60
C MET A 17 18.03 -6.81 -3.46
N GLU A 18 19.16 -7.40 -3.08
CA GLU A 18 20.06 -6.82 -2.08
C GLU A 18 20.56 -5.45 -2.50
N TRP A 19 20.98 -5.32 -3.76
CA TRP A 19 21.43 -4.05 -4.33
C TRP A 19 20.33 -3.00 -4.34
N TYR A 20 19.11 -3.37 -4.74
CA TYR A 20 17.95 -2.48 -4.69
C TYR A 20 17.67 -2.00 -3.27
N LEU A 21 17.56 -2.91 -2.30
CA LEU A 21 17.26 -2.57 -0.91
C LEU A 21 18.34 -1.67 -0.32
N HIS A 22 19.60 -1.97 -0.56
CA HIS A 22 20.72 -1.16 -0.08
C HIS A 22 20.65 0.27 -0.64
N THR A 23 20.39 0.39 -1.94
CA THR A 23 20.25 1.69 -2.62
C THR A 23 19.08 2.50 -2.05
N GLU A 24 17.92 1.87 -1.86
CA GLU A 24 16.75 2.55 -1.30
C GLU A 24 16.94 2.95 0.16
N PHE A 25 17.58 2.12 0.99
CA PHE A 25 17.90 2.50 2.37
C PHE A 25 18.84 3.70 2.44
N ILE A 26 19.86 3.77 1.56
CA ILE A 26 20.73 4.96 1.46
C ILE A 26 19.90 6.17 1.08
N LYS A 27 19.10 6.07 0.02
CA LYS A 27 18.26 7.16 -0.46
C LYS A 27 17.30 7.68 0.62
N ILE A 28 16.65 6.78 1.36
CA ILE A 28 15.76 7.16 2.47
C ILE A 28 16.51 7.98 3.52
N ARG A 29 17.76 7.65 3.82
CA ARG A 29 18.58 8.42 4.77
C ARG A 29 18.93 9.80 4.23
N GLU A 30 19.39 9.86 2.99
CA GLU A 30 19.81 11.10 2.33
C GLU A 30 18.64 12.07 2.17
N ASP A 31 17.46 11.56 1.83
CA ASP A 31 16.23 12.35 1.68
C ASP A 31 15.67 12.83 3.04
N ASN A 32 16.10 12.24 4.17
CA ASN A 32 15.57 12.51 5.50
C ASN A 32 16.65 12.80 6.56
N PRO A 33 17.50 13.83 6.37
CA PRO A 33 18.65 14.10 7.25
C PRO A 33 18.24 14.39 8.70
N ASN A 34 17.04 14.94 8.92
CA ASN A 34 16.51 15.23 10.27
C ASN A 34 16.18 13.95 11.05
N ALA A 35 15.74 12.88 10.35
CA ALA A 35 15.43 11.60 10.97
C ALA A 35 16.66 10.73 11.19
N PHE A 36 17.75 11.02 10.47
CA PHE A 36 19.02 10.30 10.53
C PHE A 36 20.19 11.23 10.88
N PRO A 37 20.23 11.78 12.11
CA PRO A 37 21.42 12.49 12.56
C PRO A 37 22.63 11.55 12.56
N SER A 38 23.83 12.12 12.54
CA SER A 38 25.11 11.37 12.47
C SER A 38 25.31 10.33 13.59
N THR A 39 24.51 10.39 14.65
CA THR A 39 24.44 9.39 15.73
C THR A 39 23.69 8.11 15.36
N VAL A 40 22.90 8.11 14.28
CA VAL A 40 22.16 6.96 13.71
C VAL A 40 22.92 6.45 12.48
N SER A 41 24.23 6.19 12.63
CA SER A 41 25.10 5.77 11.52
C SER A 41 24.86 4.32 11.08
N THR A 42 24.28 3.49 11.94
CA THR A 42 24.09 2.04 11.75
C THR A 42 22.65 1.68 11.37
N TRP A 43 21.93 2.56 10.66
CA TRP A 43 20.60 2.25 10.14
C TRP A 43 20.62 2.01 8.62
N PRO A 44 19.98 0.94 8.13
CA PRO A 44 19.56 -0.23 8.90
C PRO A 44 20.78 -0.92 9.55
N SER A 45 20.57 -1.66 10.64
CA SER A 45 21.65 -2.52 11.16
C SER A 45 21.89 -3.67 10.18
N ASP A 46 23.10 -4.21 10.10
CA ASP A 46 23.41 -5.33 9.20
C ASP A 46 22.46 -6.52 9.42
N GLY A 47 22.08 -6.76 10.68
CA GLY A 47 21.12 -7.80 11.06
C GLY A 47 19.70 -7.52 10.55
N ASP A 48 19.21 -6.29 10.72
CA ASP A 48 17.88 -5.90 10.21
C ASP A 48 17.84 -5.92 8.68
N PHE A 49 18.90 -5.42 8.03
CA PHE A 49 19.05 -5.46 6.58
C PHE A 49 19.00 -6.90 6.06
N LEU A 50 19.78 -7.81 6.65
CA LEU A 50 19.82 -9.20 6.22
C LEU A 50 18.47 -9.90 6.40
N LYS A 51 17.75 -9.62 7.50
CA LYS A 51 16.39 -10.13 7.73
C LYS A 51 15.42 -9.65 6.65
N VAL A 52 15.43 -8.35 6.37
CA VAL A 52 14.56 -7.74 5.35
C VAL A 52 14.88 -8.27 3.96
N SER A 53 16.17 -8.33 3.60
CA SER A 53 16.63 -8.88 2.33
C SER A 53 16.14 -10.31 2.13
N LYS A 54 16.37 -11.17 3.12
CA LYS A 54 15.94 -12.58 3.06
C LYS A 54 14.43 -12.74 2.97
N ALA A 55 13.66 -11.88 3.63
CA ALA A 55 12.19 -11.92 3.57
C ALA A 55 11.65 -11.47 2.20
N LEU A 56 12.41 -10.66 1.45
CA LEU A 56 11.99 -10.01 0.22
C LEU A 56 12.66 -10.53 -1.05
N SER A 57 13.61 -11.46 -0.94
CA SER A 57 14.46 -11.95 -2.05
C SER A 57 13.72 -12.42 -3.30
N ARG A 58 12.41 -12.65 -3.22
CA ARG A 58 11.55 -13.13 -4.32
C ARG A 58 10.44 -12.16 -4.72
N PHE A 59 10.50 -10.94 -4.21
CA PHE A 59 9.32 -10.10 -4.08
C PHE A 59 9.61 -8.61 -4.30
N PHE A 60 10.14 -8.26 -5.47
CA PHE A 60 10.49 -6.88 -5.84
C PHE A 60 9.35 -5.87 -5.66
N VAL A 61 8.12 -6.25 -6.03
CA VAL A 61 6.93 -5.40 -5.81
C VAL A 61 6.78 -5.08 -4.31
N PHE A 62 7.13 -6.01 -3.43
CA PHE A 62 6.96 -5.86 -1.98
C PHE A 62 8.09 -5.04 -1.40
N ALA A 63 9.31 -5.23 -1.89
CA ALA A 63 10.43 -4.36 -1.56
C ALA A 63 10.11 -2.90 -1.90
N SER A 64 9.59 -2.61 -3.09
CA SER A 64 9.24 -1.22 -3.46
C SER A 64 8.11 -0.62 -2.61
N THR A 65 7.09 -1.41 -2.27
CA THR A 65 6.00 -0.98 -1.38
C THR A 65 6.53 -0.71 0.04
N LEU A 66 7.40 -1.60 0.54
CA LEU A 66 8.02 -1.46 1.85
C LEU A 66 8.91 -0.22 1.93
N MET A 67 9.77 0.01 0.93
CA MET A 67 10.66 1.17 0.92
C MET A 67 9.86 2.48 0.90
N LYS A 68 8.77 2.54 0.11
CA LYS A 68 7.84 3.68 0.13
C LYS A 68 7.13 3.85 1.47
N TYR A 69 6.71 2.75 2.11
CA TYR A 69 6.08 2.81 3.42
C TYR A 69 7.03 3.37 4.48
N ILE A 70 8.28 2.89 4.49
CA ILE A 70 9.32 3.36 5.41
C ILE A 70 9.62 4.84 5.17
N SER A 71 9.73 5.28 3.90
CA SER A 71 10.09 6.66 3.56
C SER A 71 9.02 7.69 3.92
N ILE A 72 7.75 7.30 3.99
CA ILE A 72 6.62 8.22 4.19
C ILE A 72 6.14 8.28 5.64
N ASN A 73 6.01 7.12 6.31
CA ASN A 73 5.18 7.05 7.51
C ASN A 73 5.94 7.29 8.82
N CYS A 74 7.10 6.69 9.06
CA CYS A 74 7.78 6.75 10.37
C CYS A 74 9.24 6.26 10.35
N LEU A 75 10.18 7.14 9.99
CA LEU A 75 11.62 6.89 10.14
C LEU A 75 12.06 7.17 11.58
N PRO A 76 12.90 6.35 12.23
CA PRO A 76 13.41 5.01 11.89
C PRO A 76 12.56 3.85 12.45
N SER A 77 11.49 4.14 13.20
CA SER A 77 10.69 3.16 13.96
C SER A 77 9.96 2.14 13.08
N CYS A 78 9.56 2.52 11.85
CA CYS A 78 8.95 1.60 10.87
C CYS A 78 9.79 0.35 10.65
N LEU A 79 11.12 0.48 10.51
CA LEU A 79 11.96 -0.68 10.25
C LEU A 79 11.86 -1.72 11.38
N LYS A 80 11.78 -1.28 12.64
CA LYS A 80 11.63 -2.20 13.78
C LYS A 80 10.29 -2.93 13.76
N VAL A 81 9.21 -2.22 13.40
CA VAL A 81 7.89 -2.85 13.22
C VAL A 81 7.97 -3.92 12.13
N ILE A 82 8.60 -3.60 11.00
CA ILE A 82 8.76 -4.54 9.88
C ILE A 82 9.58 -5.75 10.27
N VAL A 83 10.71 -5.57 10.94
CA VAL A 83 11.54 -6.68 11.44
C VAL A 83 10.73 -7.56 12.40
N SER A 84 9.90 -6.96 13.28
CA SER A 84 9.03 -7.73 14.17
C SER A 84 7.95 -8.52 13.42
N LEU A 85 7.39 -7.97 12.34
CA LEU A 85 6.44 -8.66 11.46
C LEU A 85 7.12 -9.83 10.72
N ILE A 86 8.36 -9.65 10.27
CA ILE A 86 9.17 -10.73 9.68
C ILE A 86 9.42 -11.84 10.70
N ASP A 87 9.81 -11.48 11.92
CA ASP A 87 10.07 -12.46 12.99
C ASP A 87 8.80 -13.25 13.33
N GLN A 88 7.63 -12.59 13.41
CA GLN A 88 6.33 -13.24 13.57
C GLN A 88 6.01 -14.20 12.43
N CYS A 89 6.23 -13.79 11.17
CA CYS A 89 6.11 -14.67 10.01
C CYS A 89 7.01 -15.91 10.16
N ILE A 90 8.28 -15.74 10.50
CA ILE A 90 9.21 -16.87 10.61
C ILE A 90 8.76 -17.84 11.72
N LEU A 91 8.24 -17.35 12.83
CA LEU A 91 7.70 -18.19 13.90
C LEU A 91 6.45 -18.96 13.46
N ASP A 92 5.59 -18.31 12.68
CA ASP A 92 4.40 -18.93 12.09
C ASP A 92 4.71 -19.83 10.89
N SER A 93 5.98 -19.94 10.47
CA SER A 93 6.38 -20.61 9.22
C SER A 93 6.03 -22.10 9.12
N MET A 94 5.74 -22.79 10.23
CA MET A 94 5.14 -24.12 10.19
C MET A 94 3.75 -24.16 9.53
N ARG A 95 3.08 -23.00 9.37
CA ARG A 95 1.80 -22.81 8.68
C ARG A 95 1.90 -22.08 7.33
N ILE A 96 3.05 -21.45 7.02
CA ILE A 96 3.20 -20.50 5.91
C ILE A 96 3.52 -21.17 4.57
N SER A 97 4.01 -22.42 4.56
CA SER A 97 4.24 -23.17 3.32
C SER A 97 3.00 -23.29 2.40
N GLN A 98 1.81 -22.97 2.91
CA GLN A 98 0.55 -22.96 2.17
C GLN A 98 0.05 -21.56 1.75
N ARG A 99 0.72 -20.45 2.12
CA ARG A 99 0.23 -19.08 1.86
C ARG A 99 1.35 -18.16 1.35
N PRO A 100 1.56 -18.11 0.02
CA PRO A 100 2.66 -17.36 -0.60
C PRO A 100 2.61 -15.83 -0.38
N PHE A 101 1.47 -15.29 0.08
CA PHE A 101 1.27 -13.87 0.34
C PHE A 101 1.23 -13.50 1.83
N SER A 102 1.60 -14.38 2.74
CA SER A 102 1.45 -14.13 4.19
C SER A 102 2.18 -12.88 4.67
N PHE A 103 3.43 -12.70 4.22
CA PHE A 103 4.21 -11.51 4.57
C PHE A 103 3.61 -10.23 3.98
N LEU A 104 3.08 -10.31 2.76
CA LEU A 104 2.35 -9.21 2.12
C LEU A 104 1.10 -8.82 2.92
N ASP A 105 0.29 -9.80 3.28
CA ASP A 105 -0.96 -9.58 3.98
C ASP A 105 -0.69 -8.94 5.35
N MET A 106 0.43 -9.28 5.99
CA MET A 106 0.89 -8.62 7.21
C MET A 106 1.32 -7.17 6.96
N LEU A 107 2.08 -6.88 5.90
CA LEU A 107 2.46 -5.51 5.55
C LEU A 107 1.23 -4.65 5.22
N TYR A 108 0.30 -5.17 4.42
CA TYR A 108 -0.95 -4.47 4.11
C TYR A 108 -1.84 -4.30 5.33
N THR A 109 -1.90 -5.30 6.21
CA THR A 109 -2.58 -5.17 7.51
C THR A 109 -1.95 -4.07 8.35
N GLN A 110 -0.62 -3.98 8.39
CA GLN A 110 0.07 -2.91 9.11
C GLN A 110 -0.27 -1.54 8.52
N ILE A 111 -0.17 -1.37 7.20
CA ILE A 111 -0.52 -0.12 6.51
C ILE A 111 -1.95 0.31 6.82
N MET A 112 -2.91 -0.63 6.79
CA MET A 112 -4.31 -0.34 7.11
C MET A 112 -4.52 -0.04 8.60
N SER A 113 -3.70 -0.61 9.49
CA SER A 113 -3.81 -0.40 10.94
C SER A 113 -3.18 0.93 11.39
N ASP A 114 -2.28 1.50 10.60
CA ASP A 114 -1.71 2.83 10.82
C ASP A 114 -2.70 3.97 10.49
N ILE A 115 -3.81 3.66 9.82
CA ILE A 115 -4.90 4.59 9.55
C ILE A 115 -5.68 4.80 10.85
N GLN A 116 -5.94 6.06 11.19
CA GLN A 116 -6.74 6.42 12.37
C GLN A 116 -8.16 5.83 12.26
N GLU A 117 -8.73 5.42 13.39
CA GLU A 117 -10.02 4.70 13.42
C GLU A 117 -11.17 5.50 12.79
N ASP A 118 -11.15 6.82 12.92
CA ASP A 118 -12.10 7.76 12.31
C ASP A 118 -11.92 7.91 10.79
N LEU A 119 -10.69 7.77 10.29
CA LEU A 119 -10.38 7.80 8.85
C LEU A 119 -10.57 6.45 8.14
N LEU A 120 -10.56 5.33 8.88
CA LEU A 120 -10.66 3.98 8.29
C LEU A 120 -11.94 3.75 7.46
N PRO A 121 -13.14 4.20 7.87
CA PRO A 121 -14.34 4.12 7.04
C PRO A 121 -14.23 4.91 5.73
N ILE A 122 -13.55 6.06 5.76
CA ILE A 122 -13.30 6.91 4.60
C ILE A 122 -12.34 6.19 3.66
N ALA A 123 -11.24 5.63 4.20
CA ALA A 123 -10.26 4.84 3.44
C ALA A 123 -10.95 3.70 2.70
N LYS A 124 -11.73 2.87 3.40
CA LYS A 124 -12.47 1.76 2.78
C LYS A 124 -13.46 2.22 1.71
N SER A 125 -14.08 3.39 1.87
CA SER A 125 -15.01 3.95 0.88
C SER A 125 -14.29 4.37 -0.39
N LEU A 126 -13.19 5.11 -0.27
CA LEU A 126 -12.36 5.54 -1.39
C LEU A 126 -11.76 4.34 -2.13
N LEU A 127 -11.19 3.39 -1.40
CA LEU A 127 -10.59 2.19 -1.97
C LEU A 127 -11.61 1.31 -2.72
N GLY A 128 -12.81 1.15 -2.14
CA GLY A 128 -13.94 0.47 -2.80
C GLY A 128 -14.37 1.16 -4.10
N TYR A 129 -14.48 2.49 -4.07
CA TYR A 129 -14.80 3.28 -5.26
C TYR A 129 -13.74 3.12 -6.36
N PHE A 130 -12.45 3.24 -6.02
CA PHE A 130 -11.38 3.11 -7.02
C PHE A 130 -11.33 1.72 -7.64
N ARG A 131 -11.53 0.65 -6.85
CA ARG A 131 -11.65 -0.70 -7.39
C ARG A 131 -12.79 -0.81 -8.40
N LEU A 132 -13.97 -0.30 -8.06
CA LEU A 132 -15.13 -0.34 -8.95
C LEU A 132 -14.88 0.38 -10.28
N VAL A 133 -14.26 1.56 -10.24
CA VAL A 133 -13.96 2.37 -11.42
C VAL A 133 -12.90 1.69 -12.29
N SER A 134 -11.85 1.14 -11.67
CA SER A 134 -10.80 0.39 -12.37
C SER A 134 -11.33 -0.85 -13.07
N ASP A 135 -12.17 -1.65 -12.41
CA ASP A 135 -12.70 -2.90 -12.99
C ASP A 135 -13.64 -2.66 -14.17
N LYS A 136 -14.33 -1.50 -14.19
CA LYS A 136 -15.26 -1.13 -15.27
C LYS A 136 -14.60 -0.33 -16.40
N SER A 137 -13.28 -0.15 -16.38
CA SER A 137 -12.53 0.67 -17.35
C SER A 137 -13.11 2.08 -17.51
N ILE A 138 -13.70 2.63 -16.44
CA ILE A 138 -14.29 3.97 -16.48
C ILE A 138 -13.14 4.97 -16.31
N HIS A 139 -12.56 5.40 -17.43
CA HIS A 139 -11.49 6.37 -17.44
C HIS A 139 -12.00 7.78 -17.11
N GLY A 140 -11.18 8.60 -16.45
CA GLY A 140 -11.45 10.02 -16.22
C GLY A 140 -12.27 10.37 -14.98
N MET A 141 -12.53 9.41 -14.08
CA MET A 141 -13.18 9.70 -12.80
C MET A 141 -12.15 10.28 -11.82
N GLY A 142 -12.07 11.60 -11.78
CA GLY A 142 -11.18 12.33 -10.88
C GLY A 142 -11.50 12.11 -9.39
N LEU A 143 -10.51 12.29 -8.52
CA LEU A 143 -10.70 12.27 -7.07
C LEU A 143 -11.82 13.22 -6.61
N VAL A 144 -11.98 14.39 -7.25
CA VAL A 144 -13.07 15.33 -6.93
C VAL A 144 -14.44 14.70 -7.11
N LEU A 145 -14.62 13.93 -8.19
CA LEU A 145 -15.88 13.24 -8.47
C LEU A 145 -16.11 12.09 -7.50
N ALA A 146 -15.05 11.37 -7.12
CA ALA A 146 -15.11 10.36 -6.06
C ALA A 146 -15.59 10.97 -4.75
N CYS A 147 -15.06 12.13 -4.35
CA CYS A 147 -15.47 12.84 -3.13
C CYS A 147 -16.95 13.23 -3.18
N ASN A 148 -17.40 13.82 -4.29
CA ASN A 148 -18.80 14.21 -4.46
C ASN A 148 -19.76 13.01 -4.37
N ILE A 149 -19.42 11.91 -5.03
CA ILE A 149 -20.22 10.68 -5.02
C ILE A 149 -20.24 10.03 -3.63
N LEU A 150 -19.14 10.11 -2.89
CA LEU A 150 -19.05 9.51 -1.55
C LEU A 150 -19.55 10.47 -0.44
N GLY A 151 -19.88 11.72 -0.78
CA GLY A 151 -20.26 12.74 0.20
C GLY A 151 -19.11 13.16 1.12
N LEU A 152 -17.87 13.09 0.64
CA LEU A 152 -16.65 13.44 1.38
C LEU A 152 -16.18 14.84 1.01
N CYS A 153 -15.60 15.57 1.97
CA CYS A 153 -14.81 16.74 1.60
C CYS A 153 -13.44 16.30 1.06
N GLN A 154 -12.82 17.17 0.25
CA GLN A 154 -11.53 16.83 -0.36
C GLN A 154 -10.41 16.73 0.68
N ASP A 155 -10.46 17.53 1.74
CA ASP A 155 -9.45 17.54 2.80
C ASP A 155 -9.40 16.19 3.53
N GLU A 156 -10.56 15.66 3.94
CA GLU A 156 -10.68 14.31 4.52
C GLU A 156 -10.17 13.22 3.56
N ALA A 157 -10.47 13.35 2.27
CA ALA A 157 -10.00 12.40 1.27
C ALA A 157 -8.47 12.47 1.12
N TYR A 158 -7.88 13.66 1.10
CA TYR A 158 -6.44 13.85 1.03
C TYR A 158 -5.71 13.37 2.27
N ASP A 159 -6.22 13.69 3.47
CA ASP A 159 -5.67 13.23 4.74
C ASP A 159 -5.66 11.70 4.81
N THR A 160 -6.73 11.08 4.34
CA THR A 160 -6.85 9.62 4.25
C THR A 160 -5.90 9.03 3.21
N LEU A 161 -5.87 9.58 1.99
CA LEU A 161 -5.02 9.08 0.91
C LEU A 161 -3.54 9.21 1.24
N HIS A 162 -3.14 10.25 1.98
CA HIS A 162 -1.76 10.45 2.41
C HIS A 162 -1.22 9.25 3.19
N LYS A 163 -2.05 8.63 4.04
CA LYS A 163 -1.70 7.40 4.78
C LYS A 163 -1.51 6.18 3.90
N LEU A 164 -2.03 6.22 2.68
CA LEU A 164 -2.03 5.13 1.71
C LEU A 164 -1.02 5.37 0.55
N HIS A 165 -0.23 6.44 0.59
CA HIS A 165 0.73 6.76 -0.49
C HIS A 165 1.75 5.65 -0.79
N SER A 166 1.97 4.70 0.12
CA SER A 166 2.84 3.54 -0.11
C SER A 166 2.25 2.51 -1.09
N ILE A 167 0.92 2.51 -1.27
CA ILE A 167 0.19 1.48 -2.02
C ILE A 167 -0.65 2.03 -3.19
N LEU A 168 -0.84 3.36 -3.27
CA LEU A 168 -1.61 3.99 -4.32
C LEU A 168 -1.03 5.33 -4.76
N THR A 169 -1.38 5.74 -5.99
CA THR A 169 -1.10 7.08 -6.52
C THR A 169 -2.11 8.08 -5.98
N CYS A 170 -1.65 9.21 -5.46
CA CYS A 170 -2.54 10.32 -5.10
C CYS A 170 -2.36 11.47 -6.12
N PRO A 171 -3.43 11.91 -6.81
CA PRO A 171 -3.36 13.06 -7.70
C PRO A 171 -3.18 14.36 -6.91
N SER A 172 -2.41 15.32 -7.45
CA SER A 172 -2.35 16.65 -6.85
C SER A 172 -3.71 17.36 -6.93
N PRO A 173 -3.99 18.37 -6.08
CA PRO A 173 -5.25 19.11 -6.12
C PRO A 173 -5.59 19.70 -7.50
N VAL A 174 -4.57 20.03 -8.29
CA VAL A 174 -4.72 20.55 -9.66
C VAL A 174 -5.18 19.45 -10.62
N GLU A 175 -4.65 18.23 -10.48
CA GLU A 175 -4.97 17.09 -11.34
C GLU A 175 -6.25 16.36 -10.92
N ALA A 176 -6.70 16.52 -9.68
CA ALA A 176 -7.76 15.76 -9.03
C ALA A 176 -9.12 15.80 -9.74
N LYS A 177 -9.35 16.80 -10.60
CA LYS A 177 -10.57 16.88 -11.42
C LYS A 177 -10.63 15.82 -12.51
N HIS A 178 -9.48 15.42 -13.05
CA HIS A 178 -9.39 14.55 -14.23
C HIS A 178 -8.65 13.25 -13.95
N LYS A 179 -7.90 13.19 -12.84
CA LYS A 179 -7.09 12.06 -12.45
C LYS A 179 -7.60 11.49 -11.14
N GLY A 180 -7.90 10.20 -11.16
CA GLY A 180 -8.21 9.42 -9.97
C GLY A 180 -6.96 8.82 -9.35
N THR A 181 -7.20 7.97 -8.36
CA THR A 181 -6.18 7.18 -7.67
C THR A 181 -6.10 5.79 -8.28
N ASN A 182 -4.89 5.24 -8.37
CA ASN A 182 -4.64 3.86 -8.83
C ASN A 182 -3.77 3.12 -7.83
N PHE A 183 -4.10 1.86 -7.57
CA PHE A 183 -3.25 0.93 -6.84
C PHE A 183 -1.92 0.73 -7.58
N PHE A 184 -0.81 0.69 -6.85
CA PHE A 184 0.47 0.34 -7.46
C PHE A 184 0.53 -1.12 -7.89
N HIS A 185 -0.22 -2.01 -7.20
CA HIS A 185 -0.24 -3.43 -7.51
C HIS A 185 -1.60 -4.06 -7.21
N ALA A 186 -2.00 -5.02 -8.05
CA ALA A 186 -3.27 -5.74 -7.91
C ALA A 186 -3.38 -6.49 -6.57
N SER A 187 -2.27 -6.99 -6.03
CA SER A 187 -2.29 -7.79 -4.80
C SER A 187 -2.82 -7.04 -3.57
N PHE A 188 -2.73 -5.71 -3.51
CA PHE A 188 -3.35 -4.94 -2.43
C PHE A 188 -4.87 -4.94 -2.56
N SER A 189 -5.37 -4.69 -3.78
CA SER A 189 -6.80 -4.80 -4.07
C SER A 189 -7.30 -6.22 -3.74
N ASP A 190 -6.61 -7.25 -4.22
CA ASP A 190 -6.98 -8.64 -3.94
C ASP A 190 -6.95 -8.98 -2.44
N PHE A 191 -6.03 -8.37 -1.68
CA PHE A 191 -6.00 -8.49 -0.22
C PHE A 191 -7.22 -7.84 0.43
N LEU A 192 -7.51 -6.58 0.08
CA LEU A 192 -8.55 -5.76 0.70
C LEU A 192 -9.96 -6.34 0.48
N PHE A 193 -10.19 -6.91 -0.70
CA PHE A 193 -11.48 -7.47 -1.09
C PHE A 193 -11.60 -8.98 -0.82
N ASP A 194 -10.58 -9.62 -0.24
CA ASP A 194 -10.65 -10.99 0.27
C ASP A 194 -10.79 -10.95 1.81
N CYS A 195 -11.96 -11.33 2.31
CA CYS A 195 -12.26 -11.31 3.74
C CYS A 195 -11.39 -12.30 4.55
N SER A 196 -10.91 -13.37 3.93
CA SER A 196 -10.03 -14.36 4.58
C SER A 196 -8.62 -13.82 4.81
N ARG A 197 -8.20 -12.87 3.95
CA ARG A 197 -6.88 -12.21 4.01
C ARG A 197 -6.90 -10.95 4.86
N SER A 198 -7.83 -10.03 4.58
CA SER A 198 -7.88 -8.70 5.21
C SER A 198 -8.62 -8.65 6.55
N LYS A 199 -9.42 -9.67 6.88
CA LYS A 199 -10.14 -9.78 8.17
C LYS A 199 -10.91 -8.48 8.50
N ASN A 200 -10.54 -7.79 9.58
CA ASN A 200 -11.18 -6.55 10.03
C ASN A 200 -11.01 -5.39 9.04
N HIS A 201 -10.01 -5.47 8.16
CA HIS A 201 -9.74 -4.45 7.14
C HIS A 201 -10.53 -4.68 5.85
N HIS A 202 -11.29 -5.78 5.74
CA HIS A 202 -12.09 -6.09 4.56
C HIS A 202 -13.02 -4.93 4.17
N ALA A 203 -13.02 -4.61 2.88
CA ALA A 203 -13.95 -3.67 2.28
C ALA A 203 -14.99 -4.45 1.47
N ASP A 204 -16.25 -4.34 1.86
CA ASP A 204 -17.37 -4.99 1.15
C ASP A 204 -17.77 -4.15 -0.08
N LEU A 205 -17.58 -4.70 -1.28
CA LEU A 205 -17.91 -4.03 -2.55
C LEU A 205 -19.42 -3.89 -2.76
N ASP A 206 -20.23 -4.82 -2.31
CA ASP A 206 -21.68 -4.84 -2.55
C ASP A 206 -22.38 -3.75 -1.72
N GLN A 207 -21.97 -3.61 -0.46
CA GLN A 207 -22.43 -2.53 0.39
C GLN A 207 -22.01 -1.16 -0.18
N LYS A 208 -20.81 -1.05 -0.76
CA LYS A 208 -20.30 0.20 -1.34
C LYS A 208 -20.96 0.55 -2.67
N LEU A 209 -21.24 -0.45 -3.51
CA LEU A 209 -22.01 -0.29 -4.74
C LEU A 209 -23.39 0.30 -4.46
N THR A 210 -24.08 -0.25 -3.46
CA THR A 210 -25.40 0.22 -3.04
C THR A 210 -25.35 1.69 -2.60
N ASN A 211 -24.38 2.06 -1.77
CA ASN A 211 -24.22 3.43 -1.29
C ASN A 211 -23.86 4.41 -2.41
N THR A 212 -22.95 4.02 -3.31
CA THR A 212 -22.54 4.82 -4.47
C THR A 212 -23.73 5.09 -5.40
N TRP A 213 -24.56 4.08 -5.65
CA TRP A 213 -25.77 4.20 -6.46
C TRP A 213 -26.78 5.20 -5.87
N TRP A 214 -27.05 5.13 -4.57
CA TRP A 214 -27.95 6.06 -3.89
C TRP A 214 -27.47 7.52 -3.96
N TYR A 215 -26.16 7.73 -3.81
CA TYR A 215 -25.59 9.08 -3.92
C TYR A 215 -25.67 9.64 -5.33
N CYS A 216 -25.41 8.83 -6.37
CA CYS A 216 -25.58 9.25 -7.76
C CYS A 216 -27.03 9.68 -8.04
N ILE A 217 -28.02 8.94 -7.54
CA ILE A 217 -29.43 9.31 -7.66
C ILE A 217 -29.71 10.66 -6.99
N ARG A 218 -29.19 10.88 -5.77
CA ARG A 218 -29.36 12.14 -5.03
C ARG A 218 -28.79 13.33 -5.81
N ILE A 219 -27.56 13.22 -6.34
CA ILE A 219 -26.94 14.30 -7.13
C ILE A 219 -27.78 14.61 -8.38
N LEU A 220 -28.28 13.58 -9.07
CA LEU A 220 -29.14 13.75 -10.24
C LEU A 220 -30.50 14.41 -9.88
N GLN A 221 -31.04 14.14 -8.69
CA GLN A 221 -32.27 14.76 -8.21
C GLN A 221 -32.07 16.23 -7.79
N GLU A 222 -30.90 16.59 -7.27
CA GLU A 222 -30.55 17.97 -6.88
C GLU A 222 -30.15 18.86 -8.07
N SER A 223 -29.88 18.25 -9.24
CA SER A 223 -29.44 18.94 -10.47
C SER A 223 -30.57 19.19 -11.50
N CYS A 224 -31.79 18.73 -11.22
CA CYS A 224 -33.00 18.91 -12.03
C CYS A 224 -33.95 19.91 -11.37
#